data_AF-A0A6I3MRG7-F1
#
_entry.id   AF-A0A6I3MRG7-F1
#
_cell.length_a   1.000
_cell.length_b   1.000
_cell.length_c   1.000
_cell.angle_alpha   90.00
_cell.angle_beta   90.00
_cell.angle_gamma   90.00
#
_symmetry.space_group_name_H-M   'P 1'
#
loop_
_entity.id
_entity.type
_entity.pdbx_description
1 polymer ?
#
loop_
_entity_poly.entity_id
_entity_poly.type
_entity_poly.pdbx_seq_one_letter_code
_entity_poly.pdbx_strand_id
1 'polypeptide(L)'
;MSTAAKPKHIGRNISRIRELKDMKQEALAQALGTNQQSISAMENSEKVNDEKLVEVAKALGVSVEAIKNYSDEAVFNIIGNTFTDSSSNNNNYFCSINPLDKILELYERLLQAEKDKIEYLERVIKGK
;
A
#
# COMPACT_ATOMS: atom_id res chain seq x y z
N MET A 1 26.29 -16.29 -9.53
CA MET A 1 24.85 -16.15 -9.22
C MET A 1 24.23 -15.28 -10.31
N SER A 2 23.51 -15.89 -11.26
CA SER A 2 22.89 -15.17 -12.38
C SER A 2 21.65 -14.43 -11.89
N THR A 3 21.70 -13.10 -11.85
CA THR A 3 20.57 -12.20 -11.57
C THR A 3 19.73 -11.95 -12.83
N ALA A 4 19.51 -12.97 -13.65
CA ALA A 4 18.51 -12.90 -14.70
C ALA A 4 17.14 -12.81 -14.03
N ALA A 5 16.47 -11.67 -14.13
CA ALA A 5 15.10 -11.48 -13.68
C ALA A 5 14.23 -12.59 -14.26
N LYS A 6 13.88 -13.58 -13.42
CA LYS A 6 13.03 -14.69 -13.85
C LYS A 6 11.74 -14.09 -14.41
N PRO A 7 11.27 -14.57 -15.58
CA PRO A 7 9.99 -14.13 -16.12
C PRO A 7 8.90 -14.30 -15.05
N LYS A 8 8.13 -13.24 -14.82
CA LYS A 8 7.10 -13.21 -13.78
C LYS A 8 6.00 -14.18 -14.16
N HIS A 9 5.78 -15.20 -13.33
CA HIS A 9 4.77 -16.22 -13.55
C HIS A 9 3.39 -15.71 -13.09
N ILE A 10 2.59 -15.20 -14.03
CA ILE A 10 1.32 -14.53 -13.72
C ILE A 10 0.33 -15.47 -13.02
N GLY A 11 0.23 -16.73 -13.43
CA GLY A 11 -0.65 -17.70 -12.77
C GLY A 11 -0.32 -17.91 -11.28
N ARG A 12 0.96 -17.85 -10.91
CA ARG A 12 1.39 -18.07 -9.52
C ARG A 12 1.08 -16.85 -8.66
N ASN A 13 1.17 -15.65 -9.24
CA ASN A 13 0.71 -14.41 -8.62
C ASN A 13 -0.81 -14.46 -8.35
N ILE A 14 -1.60 -14.93 -9.32
CA ILE A 14 -3.05 -15.12 -9.15
C ILE A 14 -3.33 -16.08 -7.97
N SER A 15 -2.63 -17.22 -7.93
CA SER A 15 -2.77 -18.21 -6.86
C SER A 15 -2.48 -17.62 -5.47
N ARG A 16 -1.42 -16.83 -5.33
CA ARG A 16 -1.07 -16.17 -4.06
C ARG A 16 -2.06 -15.09 -3.65
N ILE A 17 -2.48 -14.23 -4.57
CA ILE A 17 -3.50 -13.22 -4.28
C ILE A 17 -4.81 -13.88 -3.87
N ARG A 18 -5.19 -14.99 -4.52
CA ARG A 18 -6.38 -15.77 -4.17
C ARG A 18 -6.27 -16.33 -2.74
N GLU A 19 -5.13 -16.90 -2.37
CA GLU A 19 -4.88 -17.41 -1.01
C GLU A 19 -4.91 -16.28 0.04
N LEU A 20 -4.35 -15.12 -0.26
CA LEU A 20 -4.41 -13.92 0.61
C LEU A 20 -5.84 -13.39 0.80
N LYS A 21 -6.72 -13.63 -0.16
CA LYS A 21 -8.15 -13.30 -0.10
C LYS A 21 -8.99 -14.40 0.56
N ASP A 22 -8.36 -15.45 1.08
CA ASP A 22 -9.03 -16.64 1.65
C ASP A 22 -10.08 -17.25 0.70
N MET A 23 -9.78 -17.23 -0.61
CA MET A 23 -10.70 -17.68 -1.65
C MET A 23 -10.31 -19.07 -2.17
N LYS A 24 -11.27 -20.00 -2.24
CA LYS A 24 -11.05 -21.33 -2.82
C LYS A 24 -11.01 -21.26 -4.36
N GLN A 25 -10.30 -22.19 -5.01
CA GLN A 25 -10.29 -22.29 -6.48
C GLN A 25 -11.70 -22.46 -7.07
N GLU A 26 -12.58 -23.19 -6.38
CA GLU A 26 -13.98 -23.36 -6.79
C GLU A 26 -14.76 -22.04 -6.76
N ALA A 27 -14.53 -21.18 -5.76
CA ALA A 27 -15.18 -19.89 -5.64
C ALA A 27 -14.74 -18.95 -6.76
N LEU A 28 -13.44 -18.93 -7.08
CA LEU A 28 -12.92 -18.16 -8.22
C LEU A 28 -13.46 -18.70 -9.55
N ALA A 29 -13.58 -20.03 -9.68
CA ALA A 29 -14.16 -20.65 -10.86
C ALA A 29 -15.62 -20.23 -11.07
N GLN A 30 -16.43 -20.23 -9.99
CA GLN A 30 -17.82 -19.76 -10.02
C GLN A 30 -17.90 -18.28 -10.42
N ALA A 31 -17.04 -17.42 -9.87
CA ALA A 31 -17.00 -15.99 -10.20
C ALA A 31 -16.63 -15.71 -11.67
N LEU A 32 -15.84 -16.59 -12.28
CA LEU A 32 -15.41 -16.50 -13.68
C LEU A 32 -16.27 -17.34 -14.64
N GLY A 33 -17.35 -17.98 -14.14
CA GLY A 33 -18.21 -18.83 -14.97
C GLY A 33 -17.49 -20.04 -15.57
N THR A 34 -16.47 -20.56 -14.90
CA THR A 34 -15.62 -21.66 -15.38
C THR A 34 -15.57 -22.81 -14.35
N ASN A 35 -14.72 -23.81 -14.59
CA ASN A 35 -14.52 -24.94 -13.69
C ASN A 35 -13.18 -24.84 -12.92
N GLN A 36 -13.09 -25.56 -11.80
CA GLN A 36 -11.92 -25.57 -10.93
C GLN A 36 -10.64 -25.98 -11.68
N GLN A 37 -10.75 -26.94 -12.61
CA GLN A 37 -9.63 -27.43 -13.42
C GLN A 37 -9.05 -26.32 -14.30
N SER A 38 -9.91 -25.46 -14.86
CA SER A 38 -9.49 -24.30 -15.67
C SER A 38 -8.77 -23.27 -14.84
N ILE A 39 -9.20 -23.03 -13.60
CA ILE A 39 -8.49 -22.17 -12.66
C ILE A 39 -7.13 -22.76 -12.29
N SER A 40 -7.07 -24.05 -11.97
CA SER A 40 -5.81 -24.75 -11.67
C SER A 40 -4.84 -24.69 -12.85
N ALA A 41 -5.32 -24.90 -14.08
CA ALA A 41 -4.51 -24.77 -15.29
C ALA A 41 -4.02 -23.32 -15.49
N MET A 42 -4.86 -22.33 -15.22
CA MET A 42 -4.50 -20.91 -15.31
C MET A 42 -3.44 -20.52 -14.27
N GLU A 43 -3.58 -20.99 -13.03
CA GLU A 43 -2.61 -20.75 -11.95
C GLU A 43 -1.24 -21.37 -12.25
N ASN A 44 -1.20 -22.48 -12.98
CA ASN A 44 0.03 -23.13 -13.45
C ASN A 44 0.57 -22.54 -14.77
N SER A 45 -0.12 -21.58 -15.38
CA SER A 45 0.33 -20.92 -16.60
C SER A 45 1.20 -19.71 -16.31
N GLU A 46 2.35 -19.63 -16.97
CA GLU A 46 3.27 -18.50 -16.84
C GLU A 46 2.68 -17.21 -17.41
N LYS A 47 1.88 -17.33 -18.49
CA LYS A 47 1.20 -16.23 -19.17
C LYS A 47 -0.31 -16.44 -19.15
N VAL A 48 -1.05 -15.35 -18.93
CA VAL A 48 -2.51 -15.32 -18.98
C VAL A 48 -2.92 -14.19 -19.91
N ASN A 49 -3.92 -14.42 -20.76
CA ASN A 49 -4.44 -13.40 -21.68
C ASN A 49 -4.93 -12.18 -20.89
N ASP A 50 -4.66 -10.97 -21.39
CA ASP A 50 -5.00 -9.74 -20.69
C ASP A 50 -6.51 -9.61 -20.43
N GLU A 51 -7.37 -10.07 -21.35
CA GLU A 51 -8.83 -10.10 -21.16
C GLU A 51 -9.23 -10.94 -19.94
N LYS A 52 -8.70 -12.17 -19.85
CA LYS A 52 -8.95 -13.06 -18.70
C LYS A 52 -8.35 -12.49 -17.41
N LEU A 53 -7.21 -11.81 -17.51
CA LEU A 53 -6.57 -11.18 -16.37
C LEU A 53 -7.42 -10.05 -15.78
N VAL A 54 -8.12 -9.28 -16.62
CA VAL A 54 -9.08 -8.26 -16.20
C VAL A 54 -10.25 -8.89 -15.45
N GLU A 55 -10.81 -9.99 -15.96
CA GLU A 55 -11.90 -10.71 -15.31
C GLU A 55 -11.47 -11.28 -13.95
N VAL A 56 -10.29 -11.89 -13.89
CA VAL A 56 -9.69 -12.43 -12.65
C VAL A 56 -9.44 -11.30 -11.64
N ALA A 57 -8.90 -10.17 -12.08
CA ALA A 57 -8.67 -9.01 -11.23
C ALA A 57 -9.99 -8.48 -10.63
N LYS A 58 -11.04 -8.41 -11.44
CA LYS A 58 -12.39 -8.04 -10.99
C LYS A 58 -12.96 -9.03 -9.99
N ALA A 59 -12.83 -10.33 -10.24
CA ALA A 59 -13.30 -11.39 -9.34
C ALA A 59 -12.56 -11.39 -7.99
N LEU A 60 -11.25 -11.10 -8.00
CA LEU A 60 -10.42 -11.00 -6.79
C LEU A 60 -10.49 -9.63 -6.10
N GLY A 61 -11.15 -8.63 -6.71
CA GLY A 61 -11.25 -7.26 -6.20
C GLY A 61 -9.91 -6.55 -6.12
N VAL A 62 -9.04 -6.75 -7.11
CA VAL A 62 -7.71 -6.13 -7.23
C VAL A 62 -7.54 -5.48 -8.61
N SER A 63 -6.51 -4.66 -8.79
CA SER A 63 -6.15 -4.16 -10.12
C SER A 63 -5.36 -5.19 -10.92
N VAL A 64 -5.43 -5.11 -12.25
CA VAL A 64 -4.62 -5.94 -13.15
C VAL A 64 -3.12 -5.72 -12.89
N GLU A 65 -2.74 -4.47 -12.60
CA GLU A 65 -1.38 -4.12 -12.25
C GLU A 65 -0.92 -4.80 -10.96
N ALA A 66 -1.79 -4.93 -9.95
CA ALA A 66 -1.46 -5.63 -8.71
C ALA A 66 -1.11 -7.10 -8.98
N ILE A 67 -1.77 -7.76 -9.92
CA ILE A 67 -1.44 -9.15 -10.31
C ILE A 67 -0.10 -9.21 -11.08
N LYS A 68 0.13 -8.27 -12.01
CA LYS A 68 1.38 -8.22 -12.81
C LYS A 68 2.60 -7.85 -11.97
N ASN A 69 2.42 -6.99 -10.97
CA ASN A 69 3.48 -6.48 -10.10
C ASN A 69 3.60 -7.20 -8.76
N TYR A 70 2.73 -8.19 -8.49
CA TYR A 70 2.80 -8.99 -7.28
C TYR A 70 4.21 -9.58 -7.10
N SER A 71 4.78 -9.35 -5.93
CA SER A 71 5.96 -10.05 -5.43
C SER A 71 5.78 -10.31 -3.93
N ASP A 72 6.19 -11.50 -3.48
CA ASP A 72 6.07 -11.87 -2.07
C ASP A 72 6.82 -10.86 -1.18
N GLU A 73 7.99 -10.37 -1.60
CA GLU A 73 8.75 -9.32 -0.89
C GLU A 73 8.03 -7.96 -0.82
N ALA A 74 7.30 -7.56 -1.87
CA ALA A 74 6.52 -6.32 -1.82
C ALA A 74 5.34 -6.44 -0.86
N VAL A 75 4.70 -7.61 -0.79
CA VAL A 75 3.62 -7.88 0.15
C VAL A 75 4.14 -7.91 1.58
N PHE A 76 5.29 -8.52 1.86
CA PHE A 76 5.90 -8.47 3.20
C PHE A 76 6.37 -7.08 3.60
N ASN A 77 6.88 -6.26 2.67
CA ASN A 77 7.20 -4.86 2.95
C ASN A 77 5.94 -4.04 3.26
N ILE A 78 4.82 -4.31 2.57
CA ILE A 78 3.53 -3.66 2.85
C ILE A 78 2.96 -4.14 4.18
N ILE A 79 2.93 -5.45 4.44
CA ILE A 79 2.37 -6.03 5.66
C ILE A 79 3.25 -5.71 6.89
N GLY A 80 4.57 -5.75 6.76
CA GLY A 80 5.52 -5.36 7.82
C GLY A 80 5.44 -3.89 8.21
N ASN A 81 5.11 -3.02 7.25
CA ASN A 81 4.83 -1.60 7.52
C ASN A 81 3.38 -1.34 7.97
N THR A 82 2.45 -2.28 7.73
CA THR A 82 1.03 -2.14 8.14
C THR A 82 0.78 -2.53 9.59
N PHE A 83 1.59 -3.44 10.17
CA PHE A 83 1.42 -3.88 11.55
C PHE A 83 2.15 -3.00 12.58
N THR A 84 3.02 -2.09 12.14
CA THR A 84 3.82 -1.24 13.05
C THR A 84 3.36 0.20 13.11
N ASP A 85 2.48 0.67 12.23
CA ASP A 85 1.95 2.03 12.37
C ASP A 85 0.54 2.18 11.81
N SER A 86 -0.34 2.72 12.64
CA SER A 86 -1.70 3.12 12.27
C SER A 86 -1.66 4.42 11.48
N SER A 87 -1.06 4.42 10.29
CA SER A 87 -1.00 5.62 9.46
C SER A 87 -1.22 5.29 7.98
N SER A 88 -2.50 5.36 7.60
CA SER A 88 -2.94 5.88 6.30
C SER A 88 -2.21 5.39 5.05
N ASN A 89 -2.86 4.43 4.39
CA ASN A 89 -2.83 4.25 2.94
C ASN A 89 -2.85 5.61 2.23
N ASN A 90 -1.69 6.10 1.81
CA ASN A 90 -1.59 7.33 1.03
C ASN A 90 -0.60 7.09 -0.10
N ASN A 91 -1.16 6.78 -1.27
CA ASN A 91 -0.56 7.04 -2.57
C ASN A 91 -0.37 8.57 -2.76
N ASN A 92 0.37 9.22 -1.86
CA ASN A 92 0.85 10.59 -2.04
C ASN A 92 2.27 10.51 -2.58
N TYR A 93 2.35 10.16 -3.86
CA TYR A 93 3.40 10.70 -4.71
C TYR A 93 3.43 12.23 -4.48
N PHE A 94 4.52 12.74 -3.90
CA PHE A 94 4.72 14.16 -3.54
C PHE A 94 3.87 14.71 -2.38
N CYS A 95 4.16 14.30 -1.15
CA CYS A 95 4.00 15.26 -0.04
C CYS A 95 5.22 16.20 -0.07
N SER A 96 5.09 17.42 -0.60
CA SER A 96 6.13 18.47 -0.51
C SER A 96 6.22 19.10 0.88
N ILE A 97 5.45 18.58 1.84
CA ILE A 97 5.39 19.07 3.22
C ILE A 97 6.04 18.00 4.07
N ASN A 98 7.30 18.22 4.41
CA ASN A 98 7.98 17.41 5.40
C ASN A 98 7.32 17.67 6.77
N PRO A 99 6.69 16.67 7.41
CA PRO A 99 6.00 16.86 8.69
C PRO A 99 6.92 17.40 9.79
N LEU A 100 8.22 17.08 9.74
CA LEU A 100 9.21 17.59 10.68
C LEU A 100 9.38 19.11 10.58
N ASP A 101 9.36 19.67 9.37
CA ASP A 101 9.50 21.11 9.16
C ASP A 101 8.28 21.86 9.74
N LYS A 102 7.09 21.27 9.63
CA LYS A 102 5.86 21.85 10.21
C LYS A 102 5.84 21.80 11.74
N ILE A 103 6.42 20.75 12.33
CA ILE A 103 6.59 20.65 13.78
C ILE A 103 7.60 21.70 14.26
N LEU A 104 8.71 21.88 13.54
CA LEU A 104 9.71 22.90 13.87
C LEU A 104 9.10 24.32 13.83
N GLU A 105 8.35 24.64 12.77
CA GLU A 105 7.64 25.91 12.61
C GLU A 105 6.65 26.18 13.76
N LEU A 106 5.96 25.13 14.24
CA LEU A 106 5.06 25.22 15.39
C LEU A 106 5.81 25.55 16.68
N TYR A 107 6.95 24.89 16.92
CA TYR A 107 7.78 25.16 18.10
C TYR A 107 8.36 26.58 18.10
N GLU A 108 8.81 27.07 16.95
CA GLU A 108 9.30 28.45 16.83
C GLU A 108 8.20 29.47 17.17
N ARG A 109 6.97 29.26 16.69
CA ARG A 109 5.82 30.11 17.02
C ARG A 109 5.45 30.07 18.49
N LEU A 110 5.43 28.88 19.10
CA LEU A 110 5.16 28.74 20.54
C LEU A 110 6.22 29.46 21.38
N LEU A 111 7.50 29.31 21.01
CA LEU A 111 8.59 29.99 21.69
C LEU A 111 8.45 31.52 21.59
N GLN A 112 8.04 32.04 20.43
CA GLN A 112 7.79 33.47 20.26
C GLN A 112 6.61 33.94 21.10
N ALA A 113 5.50 33.21 21.12
CA ALA A 113 4.33 33.56 21.92
C ALA A 113 4.64 33.60 23.43
N GLU A 114 5.47 32.69 23.93
CA GLU A 114 5.93 32.72 25.32
C GLU A 114 6.82 33.94 25.61
N LYS A 115 7.73 34.31 24.69
CA LYS A 115 8.56 35.52 24.83
C LYS A 115 7.70 36.79 24.85
N ASP A 116 6.76 36.92 23.93
CA ASP A 116 5.87 38.08 23.83
C ASP A 116 5.00 38.22 25.10
N LYS A 117 4.55 37.09 25.65
CA LYS A 117 3.79 37.05 26.90
C LYS A 117 4.64 37.49 28.10
N ILE A 118 5.89 37.02 28.19
CA ILE A 118 6.81 37.45 29.25
C ILE A 118 7.08 38.95 29.13
N GLU A 119 7.35 39.46 27.92
CA GLU A 119 7.59 40.89 27.71
C GLU A 119 6.36 41.74 28.10
N TYR A 120 5.15 41.30 27.72
CA TYR A 120 3.92 41.96 28.14
C TYR A 120 3.78 42.00 29.66
N LEU A 121 4.03 40.86 30.34
CA LEU A 121 3.99 40.78 31.80
C LEU A 121 5.05 41.68 32.45
N GLU A 122 6.27 41.73 31.92
CA GLU A 122 7.31 42.64 32.40
C GLU A 122 6.91 44.11 32.27
N ARG A 123 6.30 44.50 31.14
CA ARG A 123 5.80 45.88 30.95
C ARG A 123 4.70 46.22 31.95
N VAL A 124 3.78 45.29 32.21
CA VAL A 124 2.70 45.47 33.20
C VAL A 124 3.26 45.58 34.61
N ILE A 125 4.30 44.81 34.96
CA ILE A 125 4.94 44.86 36.28
C ILE A 125 5.77 46.15 36.45
N LYS A 126 6.51 46.59 35.43
CA LYS A 126 7.32 47.83 35.46
C LYS A 126 6.47 49.11 35.39
N GLY A 127 5.23 49.03 34.91
CA GLY A 127 4.27 50.14 34.86
C GLY A 127 3.46 50.34 36.16
N LYS A 128 3.71 49.54 37.20
CA LYS A 128 3.25 49.76 38.58
C LYS A 128 4.37 50.38 39.41
#